data_AF-A0A672QY44-F1
#
_entry.id   AF-A0A672QY44-F1
#
_cell.length_a   1.000
_cell.length_b   1.000
_cell.length_c   1.000
_cell.angle_alpha   90.00
_cell.angle_beta   90.00
_cell.angle_gamma   90.00
#
_symmetry.space_group_name_H-M   'P 1'
#
loop_
_entity.id
_entity.type
_entity.pdbx_description
1 polymer ?
#
loop_
_entity_poly.entity_id
_entity_poly.type
_entity_poly.pdbx_seq_one_letter_code
_entity_poly.pdbx_strand_id
1 'polypeptide(L)'
;MGNKQSCSLFFSLLLFEEEPLILCLRIVSFCVPSSKPSSSCPHPVTLARLVCCRVTLLLGTMSEHIPLSIALCRIGFYTCLQKLCCKAPHPPRPEYDVMCIGLSGAGKTSLLSRLCNEISDGTVPTTGFSIKAVPFENVILNVKELGGAETIKKYWSRYYQGSQGVVFVLNSATSDEEMEASRSELLSAMQHPQLCTLPFLILANHQDSPAARSVSEIQKYFELQPLARGKRWILAGSTMNNMEAVKESFSQLIRLLEEKEVLPSRI
;
A
#
# COMPACT_ATOMS: atom_id res chain seq x y z
N MET A 1 34.26 -11.32 21.65
CA MET A 1 34.73 -12.59 21.07
C MET A 1 33.55 -13.27 20.40
N GLY A 2 33.61 -13.49 19.09
CA GLY A 2 32.57 -14.12 18.29
C GLY A 2 33.03 -14.15 16.84
N ASN A 3 33.40 -15.34 16.39
CA ASN A 3 34.36 -15.62 15.31
C ASN A 3 33.91 -15.22 13.89
N LYS A 4 34.84 -14.64 13.14
CA LYS A 4 34.90 -14.68 11.67
C LYS A 4 35.32 -16.10 11.24
N GLN A 5 34.47 -16.81 10.49
CA GLN A 5 34.86 -17.90 9.60
C GLN A 5 34.17 -17.62 8.25
N SER A 6 34.85 -16.95 7.33
CA SER A 6 35.57 -17.55 6.20
C SER A 6 34.64 -18.27 5.21
N CYS A 7 34.01 -17.50 4.32
CA CYS A 7 33.51 -18.00 3.03
C CYS A 7 34.71 -18.27 2.10
N SER A 8 35.50 -19.28 2.46
CA SER A 8 36.49 -19.89 1.57
C SER A 8 35.89 -21.17 1.02
N LEU A 9 35.11 -21.05 -0.05
CA LEU A 9 34.66 -22.16 -0.90
C LEU A 9 34.09 -21.56 -2.20
N PHE A 10 34.90 -20.74 -2.87
CA PHE A 10 34.55 -20.16 -4.17
C PHE A 10 35.78 -20.09 -5.07
N PHE A 11 36.59 -21.15 -5.12
CA PHE A 11 37.76 -21.16 -6.00
C PHE A 11 38.22 -22.53 -6.52
N SER A 12 37.38 -23.57 -6.48
CA SER A 12 37.83 -24.92 -6.87
C SER A 12 37.00 -25.60 -7.96
N LEU A 13 36.53 -24.84 -8.95
CA LEU A 13 35.83 -25.40 -10.11
C LEU A 13 36.31 -24.80 -11.45
N LEU A 14 37.58 -24.37 -11.49
CA LEU A 14 38.20 -23.77 -12.68
C LEU A 14 39.40 -24.56 -13.23
N LEU A 15 39.54 -25.83 -12.87
CA LEU A 15 40.53 -26.72 -13.46
C LEU A 15 39.91 -28.09 -13.68
N PHE A 16 39.17 -28.25 -14.77
CA PHE A 16 39.08 -29.49 -15.54
C PHE A 16 38.47 -29.15 -16.89
N GLU A 17 39.18 -29.50 -17.98
CA GLU A 17 38.67 -29.50 -19.34
C GLU A 17 37.43 -30.40 -19.40
N GLU A 18 36.23 -29.84 -19.37
CA GLU A 18 35.01 -30.61 -19.57
C GLU A 18 34.06 -29.85 -20.50
N GLU A 19 33.44 -30.62 -21.39
CA GLU A 19 32.61 -30.22 -22.51
C GLU A 19 31.59 -29.10 -22.19
N PRO A 20 31.41 -28.09 -23.08
CA PRO A 20 30.55 -26.92 -22.85
C PRO A 20 29.06 -27.28 -22.58
N LEU A 21 28.62 -28.49 -22.93
CA LEU A 21 27.28 -28.99 -22.64
C LEU A 21 27.04 -29.28 -21.14
N ILE A 22 28.06 -29.70 -20.40
CA ILE A 22 27.95 -30.05 -18.97
C ILE A 22 27.83 -28.79 -18.11
N LEU A 23 28.50 -27.71 -18.52
CA LEU A 23 28.41 -26.40 -17.85
C LEU A 23 26.98 -25.82 -17.95
N CYS A 24 26.32 -25.95 -19.10
CA CYS A 24 24.92 -25.56 -19.29
C CYS A 24 23.97 -26.35 -18.37
N LEU A 25 24.14 -27.67 -18.26
CA LEU A 25 23.31 -28.52 -17.40
C LEU A 25 23.46 -28.20 -15.91
N ARG A 26 24.66 -27.83 -15.43
CA ARG A 26 24.88 -27.43 -14.03
C ARG A 26 24.29 -26.06 -13.70
N ILE A 27 24.29 -25.11 -14.63
CA ILE A 27 23.68 -23.79 -14.45
C ILE A 27 22.15 -23.90 -14.35
N VAL A 28 21.52 -24.76 -15.16
CA VAL A 28 20.07 -25.01 -15.10
C VAL A 28 19.67 -25.67 -13.78
N SER A 29 20.48 -26.60 -13.25
CA SER A 29 20.21 -27.26 -11.97
C SER A 29 20.31 -26.33 -10.74
N PHE A 30 21.01 -25.20 -10.84
CA PHE A 30 21.12 -24.19 -9.78
C PHE A 30 19.96 -23.18 -9.79
N CYS A 31 19.21 -23.10 -10.89
CA CYS A 31 18.10 -22.17 -11.07
C CYS A 31 16.72 -22.70 -10.63
N VAL A 32 16.63 -23.95 -10.15
CA VAL A 32 15.42 -24.48 -9.52
C VAL A 32 15.43 -24.09 -8.04
N PRO A 33 14.57 -23.16 -7.57
CA PRO A 33 14.54 -22.79 -6.17
C PRO A 33 13.81 -23.89 -5.39
N SER A 34 14.52 -24.57 -4.50
CA SER A 34 13.87 -25.28 -3.39
C SER A 34 13.22 -24.24 -2.48
N SER A 35 11.89 -24.28 -2.45
CA SER A 35 10.93 -23.65 -1.54
C SER A 35 11.44 -22.68 -0.43
N LYS A 36 10.83 -21.48 -0.46
CA LYS A 36 10.69 -20.41 0.57
C LYS A 36 11.64 -19.20 0.46
N PRO A 37 11.12 -17.96 0.28
CA PRO A 37 11.93 -16.75 0.37
C PRO A 37 11.98 -16.22 1.80
N SER A 38 13.19 -15.96 2.32
CA SER A 38 13.46 -15.15 3.51
C SER A 38 13.90 -13.73 3.11
N SER A 39 13.56 -12.76 3.93
CA SER A 39 13.46 -11.31 3.65
C SER A 39 14.77 -10.51 3.58
N SER A 40 15.91 -11.11 3.22
CA SER A 40 17.20 -10.42 3.28
C SER A 40 18.24 -10.86 2.24
N CYS A 41 17.81 -11.19 1.02
CA CYS A 41 18.72 -11.45 -0.09
C CYS A 41 18.66 -10.33 -1.15
N PRO A 42 19.80 -9.84 -1.68
CA PRO A 42 19.78 -9.07 -2.92
C PRO A 42 19.11 -9.94 -3.99
N HIS A 43 18.11 -9.38 -4.68
CA HIS A 43 17.21 -10.10 -5.58
C HIS A 43 17.95 -11.13 -6.44
N PRO A 44 17.47 -12.39 -6.55
CA PRO A 44 18.08 -13.42 -7.41
C PRO A 44 18.17 -13.00 -8.89
N VAL A 45 17.44 -11.95 -9.27
CA VAL A 45 17.46 -11.30 -10.59
C VAL A 45 18.80 -10.58 -10.86
N THR A 46 19.43 -9.99 -9.85
CA THR A 46 20.70 -9.26 -10.00
C THR A 46 21.86 -10.23 -10.16
N LEU A 47 21.84 -11.34 -9.42
CA LEU A 47 22.83 -12.40 -9.53
C LEU A 47 22.74 -13.13 -10.88
N ALA A 48 21.52 -13.43 -11.35
CA ALA A 48 21.28 -14.04 -12.67
C ALA A 48 21.74 -13.13 -13.82
N ARG A 49 21.54 -11.80 -13.72
CA ARG A 49 22.04 -10.82 -14.69
C ARG A 49 23.57 -10.77 -14.74
N LEU A 50 24.24 -10.82 -13.59
CA LEU A 50 25.70 -10.87 -13.50
C LEU A 50 26.27 -12.17 -14.07
N VAL A 51 25.66 -13.32 -13.78
CA VAL A 51 26.07 -14.63 -14.32
C VAL A 51 25.88 -14.69 -15.84
N CYS A 52 24.73 -14.22 -16.35
CA CYS A 52 24.47 -14.18 -17.79
C CYS A 52 25.45 -13.25 -18.52
N CYS A 53 25.75 -12.07 -17.95
CA CYS A 53 26.71 -11.12 -18.52
C CYS A 53 28.15 -11.68 -18.52
N ARG A 54 28.54 -12.43 -17.47
CA ARG A 54 29.88 -13.03 -17.38
C ARG A 54 30.08 -14.23 -18.31
N VAL A 55 29.03 -15.02 -18.55
CA VAL A 55 29.01 -16.08 -19.59
C VAL A 55 29.11 -15.47 -21.00
N THR A 56 28.48 -14.32 -21.21
CA THR A 56 28.58 -13.55 -22.47
C THR A 56 30.02 -13.13 -22.79
N LEU A 57 30.71 -12.60 -21.77
CA LEU A 57 32.09 -12.10 -21.87
C LEU A 57 33.12 -13.23 -22.02
N LEU A 58 32.95 -14.35 -21.31
CA LEU A 58 33.83 -15.52 -21.43
C LEU A 58 33.79 -16.12 -22.85
N LEU A 59 32.60 -16.21 -23.44
CA LEU A 59 32.43 -16.66 -24.83
C LEU A 59 32.87 -15.61 -25.88
N GLY A 60 33.37 -14.44 -25.47
CA GLY A 60 33.84 -13.36 -26.33
C GLY A 60 35.34 -13.31 -26.58
N THR A 61 36.13 -14.18 -25.93
CA THR A 61 37.61 -14.11 -25.96
C THR A 61 38.29 -15.21 -26.76
N MET A 62 37.56 -16.05 -27.50
CA MET A 62 38.14 -17.16 -28.27
C MET A 62 37.71 -17.17 -29.74
N SER A 63 38.68 -16.78 -30.58
CA SER A 63 38.95 -17.27 -31.95
C SER A 63 38.06 -16.82 -33.13
N GLU A 64 38.74 -16.43 -34.22
CA GLU A 64 38.23 -15.73 -35.42
C GLU A 64 37.46 -16.59 -36.46
N HIS A 65 36.94 -17.77 -36.12
CA HIS A 65 36.07 -18.53 -37.04
C HIS A 65 34.89 -19.17 -36.31
N ILE A 66 33.80 -18.40 -36.16
CA ILE A 66 32.54 -18.89 -35.59
C ILE A 66 31.56 -19.20 -36.74
N PRO A 67 31.16 -20.46 -36.99
CA PRO A 67 30.13 -20.78 -37.98
C PRO A 67 28.78 -20.21 -37.57
N LEU A 68 27.99 -19.76 -38.56
CA LEU A 68 26.68 -19.10 -38.43
C LEU A 68 25.70 -19.80 -37.45
N SER A 69 25.85 -21.12 -37.27
CA SER A 69 25.07 -21.94 -36.34
C SER A 69 25.25 -21.56 -34.87
N ILE A 70 26.47 -21.23 -34.42
CA ILE A 70 26.76 -20.88 -33.02
C ILE A 70 26.25 -19.48 -32.71
N ALA A 71 26.30 -18.55 -33.68
CA ALA A 71 25.74 -17.21 -33.55
C ALA A 71 24.21 -17.27 -33.39
N LEU A 72 23.52 -18.08 -34.22
CA LEU A 72 22.08 -18.31 -34.09
C LEU A 72 21.72 -19.00 -32.77
N CYS A 73 22.55 -19.94 -32.30
CA CYS A 73 22.34 -20.61 -31.03
C CYS A 73 22.51 -19.65 -29.84
N ARG A 74 23.49 -18.73 -29.89
CA ARG A 74 23.64 -17.65 -28.90
C ARG A 74 22.42 -16.72 -28.90
N ILE A 75 21.98 -16.23 -30.06
CA ILE A 75 20.80 -15.37 -30.17
C ILE A 75 19.54 -16.09 -29.64
N GLY A 76 19.36 -17.37 -29.98
CA GLY A 76 18.27 -18.22 -29.49
C GLY A 76 18.31 -18.41 -27.97
N PHE A 77 19.50 -18.61 -27.40
CA PHE A 77 19.66 -18.77 -25.95
C PHE A 77 19.42 -17.45 -25.20
N TYR A 78 19.89 -16.31 -25.71
CA TYR A 78 19.59 -14.99 -25.14
C TYR A 78 18.10 -14.67 -25.19
N THR A 79 17.44 -14.92 -26.33
CA THR A 79 15.99 -14.65 -26.47
C THR A 79 15.15 -15.58 -25.61
N CYS A 80 15.58 -16.85 -25.43
CA CYS A 80 14.95 -17.81 -24.53
C CYS A 80 15.15 -17.42 -23.05
N LEU A 81 16.38 -17.09 -22.64
CA LEU A 81 16.68 -16.58 -21.29
C LEU A 81 15.95 -15.27 -21.00
N GLN A 82 15.85 -14.37 -21.96
CA GLN A 82 15.10 -13.13 -21.82
C GLN A 82 13.61 -13.42 -21.60
N LYS A 83 13.02 -14.37 -22.33
CA LYS A 83 11.62 -14.81 -22.11
C LYS A 83 11.40 -15.57 -20.80
N LEU A 84 12.39 -16.33 -20.32
CA LEU A 84 12.31 -17.10 -19.07
C LEU A 84 12.61 -16.25 -17.82
N CYS A 85 13.51 -15.26 -17.92
CA CYS A 85 13.93 -14.42 -16.80
C CYS A 85 13.14 -13.11 -16.67
N CYS A 86 12.48 -12.64 -17.74
CA CYS A 86 11.53 -11.54 -17.65
C CYS A 86 10.17 -12.08 -17.18
N LYS A 87 10.00 -12.26 -15.87
CA LYS A 87 8.64 -12.23 -15.30
C LYS A 87 8.01 -10.91 -15.74
N ALA A 88 6.81 -10.97 -16.31
CA ALA A 88 6.04 -9.78 -16.66
C ALA A 88 6.04 -8.80 -15.47
N PRO A 89 6.10 -7.47 -15.70
CA PRO A 89 5.95 -6.51 -14.62
C PRO A 89 4.73 -6.89 -13.80
N HIS A 90 4.87 -6.95 -12.47
CA HIS A 90 3.70 -7.15 -11.61
C HIS A 90 2.66 -6.09 -12.00
N PRO A 91 1.38 -6.47 -12.19
CA PRO A 91 0.35 -5.49 -12.52
C PRO A 91 0.38 -4.37 -11.46
N PRO A 92 0.24 -3.10 -11.87
CA PRO A 92 0.25 -1.99 -10.92
C PRO A 92 -0.82 -2.23 -9.86
N ARG A 93 -0.45 -2.05 -8.59
CA ARG A 93 -1.42 -2.17 -7.48
C ARG A 93 -2.52 -1.13 -7.71
N PRO A 94 -3.81 -1.48 -7.61
CA PRO A 94 -4.88 -0.49 -7.67
C PRO A 94 -4.67 0.59 -6.62
N GLU A 95 -4.97 1.83 -7.01
CA GLU A 95 -4.89 3.00 -6.16
C GLU A 95 -6.29 3.60 -6.00
N TYR A 96 -6.66 3.98 -4.78
CA TYR A 96 -7.92 4.69 -4.52
C TYR A 96 -7.68 6.03 -3.84
N ASP A 97 -8.32 7.07 -4.37
CA ASP A 97 -8.31 8.41 -3.79
C ASP A 97 -9.40 8.52 -2.71
N VAL A 98 -8.98 8.78 -1.47
CA VAL A 98 -9.88 8.82 -0.31
C VAL A 98 -9.74 10.16 0.41
N MET A 99 -10.87 10.78 0.74
CA MET A 99 -10.90 12.05 1.46
C MET A 99 -10.93 11.81 2.97
N CYS A 100 -10.05 12.45 3.75
CA CYS A 100 -10.08 12.41 5.21
C CYS A 100 -10.50 13.78 5.78
N ILE A 101 -11.68 13.81 6.42
CA ILE A 101 -12.31 15.02 6.99
C ILE A 101 -12.74 14.80 8.44
N GLY A 102 -13.03 15.89 9.14
CA GLY A 102 -13.38 15.90 10.56
C GLY A 102 -12.92 17.19 11.25
N LEU A 103 -13.46 17.50 12.41
CA LEU A 103 -13.14 18.73 13.13
C LEU A 103 -11.65 18.83 13.52
N SER A 104 -11.20 20.05 13.82
CA SER A 104 -9.88 20.25 14.43
C SER A 104 -9.78 19.46 15.74
N GLY A 105 -8.61 18.89 16.04
CA GLY A 105 -8.43 18.07 17.24
C GLY A 105 -9.02 16.66 17.17
N ALA A 106 -9.71 16.26 16.10
CA ALA A 106 -10.22 14.88 15.95
C ALA A 106 -9.15 13.78 15.85
N GLY A 107 -7.88 14.16 15.61
CA GLY A 107 -6.75 13.22 15.52
C GLY A 107 -6.47 12.67 14.12
N LYS A 108 -6.99 13.30 13.05
CA LYS A 108 -6.76 12.92 11.64
C LYS A 108 -5.28 12.75 11.30
N THR A 109 -4.48 13.80 11.52
CA THR A 109 -3.05 13.81 11.18
C THR A 109 -2.30 12.74 11.96
N SER A 110 -2.58 12.63 13.28
CA SER A 110 -1.96 11.64 14.16
C SER A 110 -2.27 10.21 13.70
N LEU A 111 -3.54 9.92 13.36
CA LEU A 111 -3.95 8.60 12.87
C LEU A 111 -3.24 8.25 11.55
N LEU A 112 -3.22 9.19 10.60
CA LEU A 112 -2.59 8.96 9.29
C LEU A 112 -1.07 8.82 9.39
N SER A 113 -0.39 9.65 10.20
CA SER A 113 1.05 9.50 10.46
C SER A 113 1.35 8.13 11.08
N ARG A 114 0.54 7.68 12.05
CA ARG A 114 0.70 6.35 12.66
C ARG A 114 0.45 5.21 11.67
N LEU A 115 -0.53 5.33 10.78
CA LEU A 115 -0.78 4.35 9.72
C LEU A 115 0.41 4.22 8.76
N CYS A 116 1.09 5.33 8.47
CA CYS A 116 2.31 5.35 7.67
C CYS A 116 3.59 4.97 8.44
N ASN A 117 3.49 4.56 9.71
CA ASN A 117 4.64 4.36 10.62
C ASN A 117 5.58 5.58 10.72
N GLU A 118 5.06 6.78 10.53
CA GLU A 118 5.80 8.02 10.69
C GLU A 118 5.89 8.41 12.16
N ILE A 119 7.07 8.83 12.60
CA ILE A 119 7.27 9.40 13.93
C ILE A 119 6.72 10.83 13.91
N SER A 120 5.64 11.08 14.65
CA SER A 120 5.08 12.42 14.81
C SER A 120 5.44 12.96 16.19
N ASP A 121 6.32 13.95 16.26
CA ASP A 121 6.66 14.62 17.52
C ASP A 121 5.74 15.84 17.69
N GLY A 122 4.55 15.58 18.24
CA GLY A 122 3.45 16.53 18.27
C GLY A 122 2.79 16.74 16.90
N THR A 123 1.59 17.32 16.91
CA THR A 123 0.84 17.68 15.70
C THR A 123 0.38 19.13 15.78
N VAL A 124 0.79 19.94 14.80
CA VAL A 124 0.28 21.30 14.60
C VAL A 124 -1.00 21.22 13.74
N PRO A 125 -2.02 22.07 13.96
CA PRO A 125 -3.19 22.10 13.11
C PRO A 125 -2.83 22.26 11.62
N THR A 126 -3.32 21.33 10.79
CA THR A 126 -3.07 21.34 9.35
C THR A 126 -3.68 22.59 8.70
N THR A 127 -2.83 23.38 8.04
CA THR A 127 -3.27 24.53 7.22
C THR A 127 -3.48 24.07 5.79
N GLY A 128 -4.73 24.06 5.31
CA GLY A 128 -5.06 23.60 3.96
C GLY A 128 -5.30 22.09 3.90
N PHE A 129 -4.44 21.34 3.21
CA PHE A 129 -4.57 19.90 3.02
C PHE A 129 -3.21 19.19 2.95
N SER A 130 -3.21 17.88 3.19
CA SER A 130 -2.07 16.97 3.05
C SER A 130 -2.51 15.73 2.27
N ILE A 131 -1.62 15.13 1.48
CA ILE A 131 -1.90 13.86 0.77
C ILE A 131 -0.85 12.84 1.21
N LYS A 132 -1.32 11.68 1.69
CA LYS A 132 -0.47 10.56 2.09
C LYS A 132 -0.86 9.30 1.33
N ALA A 133 0.11 8.65 0.71
CA ALA A 133 -0.06 7.32 0.14
C ALA A 133 0.10 6.27 1.25
N VAL A 134 -1.00 5.64 1.67
CA VAL A 134 -1.03 4.62 2.71
C VAL A 134 -1.03 3.23 2.05
N PRO A 135 0.07 2.47 2.11
CA PRO A 135 0.15 1.17 1.48
C PRO A 135 -0.59 0.09 2.29
N PHE A 136 -1.51 -0.61 1.64
CA PHE A 136 -2.09 -1.87 2.10
C PHE A 136 -1.54 -3.04 1.25
N GLU A 137 -1.84 -4.29 1.62
CA GLU A 137 -1.22 -5.49 1.02
C GLU A 137 -1.36 -5.51 -0.52
N ASN A 138 -2.55 -5.26 -1.03
CA ASN A 138 -2.86 -5.33 -2.47
C ASN A 138 -3.29 -3.98 -3.09
N VAL A 139 -3.35 -2.91 -2.30
CA VAL A 139 -3.96 -1.62 -2.67
C VAL A 139 -3.14 -0.47 -2.08
N ILE A 140 -3.11 0.68 -2.77
CA ILE A 140 -2.58 1.93 -2.20
C ILE A 140 -3.74 2.90 -2.00
N LEU A 141 -3.89 3.44 -0.79
CA LEU A 141 -4.87 4.49 -0.51
C LEU A 141 -4.19 5.85 -0.54
N ASN A 142 -4.57 6.70 -1.49
CA ASN A 142 -4.15 8.09 -1.55
C ASN A 142 -5.10 8.92 -0.67
N VAL A 143 -4.72 9.08 0.60
CA VAL A 143 -5.55 9.77 1.59
C VAL A 143 -5.26 11.26 1.56
N LYS A 144 -6.26 12.05 1.12
CA LYS A 144 -6.24 13.50 1.14
C LYS A 144 -6.87 14.01 2.43
N GLU A 145 -6.05 14.40 3.39
CA GLU A 145 -6.47 14.99 4.66
C GLU A 145 -6.74 16.49 4.51
N LEU A 146 -7.90 16.96 4.96
CA LEU A 146 -8.21 18.39 5.03
C LEU A 146 -8.07 18.93 6.46
N GLY A 147 -7.58 20.16 6.59
CA GLY A 147 -7.55 20.88 7.87
C GLY A 147 -8.94 21.06 8.46
N GLY A 148 -9.06 20.83 9.78
CA GLY A 148 -10.33 20.86 10.51
C GLY A 148 -10.71 22.20 11.13
N ALA A 149 -9.88 23.24 10.96
CA ALA A 149 -10.15 24.57 11.48
C ALA A 149 -11.28 25.25 10.68
N GLU A 150 -12.09 26.07 11.35
CA GLU A 150 -13.26 26.74 10.76
C GLU A 150 -12.91 27.55 9.49
N THR A 151 -11.73 28.16 9.46
CA THR A 151 -11.21 28.93 8.33
C THR A 151 -11.00 28.08 7.07
N ILE A 152 -10.62 26.82 7.22
CA ILE A 152 -10.35 25.88 6.12
C ILE A 152 -11.60 25.04 5.79
N LYS A 153 -12.42 24.74 6.79
CA LYS A 153 -13.62 23.91 6.69
C LYS A 153 -14.59 24.36 5.59
N LYS A 154 -14.80 25.67 5.45
CA LYS A 154 -15.61 26.27 4.38
C LYS A 154 -15.13 25.99 2.95
N TYR A 155 -13.91 25.48 2.79
CA TYR A 155 -13.33 25.12 1.49
C TYR A 155 -13.31 23.61 1.24
N TRP A 156 -13.78 22.77 2.17
CA TRP A 156 -13.77 21.30 2.01
C TRP A 156 -14.46 20.86 0.72
N SER A 157 -15.61 21.46 0.39
CA SER A 157 -16.39 21.14 -0.82
C SER A 157 -15.61 21.33 -2.12
N ARG A 158 -14.58 22.19 -2.14
CA ARG A 158 -13.72 22.39 -3.32
C ARG A 158 -12.78 21.22 -3.59
N TYR A 159 -12.58 20.35 -2.60
CA TYR A 159 -11.64 19.24 -2.68
C TYR A 159 -12.32 17.88 -2.86
N TYR A 160 -13.65 17.79 -2.76
CA TYR A 160 -14.40 16.52 -2.82
C TYR A 160 -14.28 15.81 -4.17
N GLN A 161 -14.07 16.54 -5.26
CA GLN A 161 -13.98 15.98 -6.60
C GLN A 161 -12.84 14.98 -6.72
N GLY A 162 -13.12 13.84 -7.38
CA GLY A 162 -12.16 12.76 -7.59
C GLY A 162 -12.06 11.75 -6.45
N SER A 163 -12.71 12.01 -5.30
CA SER A 163 -12.71 11.05 -4.19
C SER A 163 -13.55 9.82 -4.53
N GLN A 164 -13.06 8.65 -4.18
CA GLN A 164 -13.76 7.37 -4.33
C GLN A 164 -14.33 6.86 -3.00
N GLY A 165 -13.83 7.36 -1.87
CA GLY A 165 -14.33 7.09 -0.52
C GLY A 165 -14.06 8.24 0.44
N VAL A 166 -14.67 8.18 1.63
CA VAL A 166 -14.52 9.19 2.67
C VAL A 166 -14.16 8.52 4.00
N VAL A 167 -13.15 9.06 4.69
CA VAL A 167 -12.85 8.77 6.09
C VAL A 167 -13.25 10.00 6.90
N PHE A 168 -14.21 9.84 7.79
CA PHE A 168 -14.63 10.87 8.73
C PHE A 168 -14.11 10.52 10.12
N VAL A 169 -13.26 11.38 10.69
CA VAL A 169 -12.70 11.18 12.04
C VAL A 169 -13.36 12.15 13.01
N LEU A 170 -13.85 11.63 14.13
CA LEU A 170 -14.42 12.43 15.23
C LEU A 170 -13.71 12.10 16.55
N ASN A 171 -13.63 13.08 17.45
CA ASN A 171 -13.14 12.86 18.82
C ASN A 171 -14.27 12.36 19.71
N SER A 172 -14.17 11.12 20.21
CA SER A 172 -15.22 10.51 21.05
C SER A 172 -15.31 11.15 22.45
N ALA A 173 -14.22 11.78 22.90
CA ALA A 173 -14.07 12.36 24.22
C ALA A 173 -14.15 13.90 24.22
N THR A 174 -15.05 14.45 23.39
CA THR A 174 -15.29 15.90 23.34
C THR A 174 -16.61 16.32 24.01
N SER A 175 -16.81 17.63 24.20
CA SER A 175 -18.04 18.23 24.72
C SER A 175 -19.25 17.91 23.83
N ASP A 176 -20.46 18.06 24.36
CA ASP A 176 -21.68 17.87 23.57
C ASP A 176 -21.78 18.87 22.40
N GLU A 177 -21.29 20.10 22.58
CA GLU A 177 -21.27 21.15 21.57
C GLU A 177 -20.37 20.77 20.37
N GLU A 178 -19.16 20.27 20.63
CA GLU A 178 -18.26 19.79 19.57
C GLU A 178 -18.73 18.49 18.93
N MET A 179 -19.43 17.64 19.69
CA MET A 179 -20.03 16.41 19.18
C MET A 179 -21.17 16.74 18.20
N GLU A 180 -22.03 17.70 18.53
CA GLU A 180 -23.09 18.17 17.63
C GLU A 180 -22.51 18.86 16.38
N ALA A 181 -21.45 19.66 16.54
CA ALA A 181 -20.74 20.22 15.40
C ALA A 181 -20.19 19.11 14.48
N SER A 182 -19.62 18.05 15.05
CA SER A 182 -19.13 16.89 14.29
C SER A 182 -20.26 16.16 13.55
N ARG A 183 -21.42 16.00 14.21
CA ARG A 183 -22.62 15.42 13.59
C ARG A 183 -23.09 16.25 12.40
N SER A 184 -23.19 17.56 12.56
CA SER A 184 -23.60 18.49 11.50
C SER A 184 -22.67 18.44 10.28
N GLU A 185 -21.35 18.37 10.50
CA GLU A 185 -20.37 18.24 9.42
C GLU A 185 -20.45 16.90 8.69
N LEU A 186 -20.62 15.79 9.43
CA LEU A 186 -20.82 14.48 8.82
C LEU A 186 -22.09 14.47 7.95
N LEU A 187 -23.19 15.01 8.47
CA LEU A 187 -24.45 15.16 7.75
C LEU A 187 -24.29 15.93 6.45
N SER A 188 -23.65 17.10 6.52
CA SER A 188 -23.33 17.94 5.37
C SER A 188 -22.50 17.18 4.33
N ALA A 189 -21.46 16.46 4.75
CA ALA A 189 -20.62 15.65 3.88
C ALA A 189 -21.41 14.50 3.23
N MET A 190 -22.23 13.77 4.01
CA MET A 190 -23.03 12.65 3.50
C MET A 190 -24.12 13.09 2.52
N GLN A 191 -24.63 14.32 2.63
CA GLN A 191 -25.64 14.86 1.72
C GLN A 191 -25.03 15.53 0.48
N HIS A 192 -23.74 15.88 0.51
CA HIS A 192 -23.10 16.59 -0.58
C HIS A 192 -23.10 15.76 -1.88
N PRO A 193 -23.50 16.31 -3.05
CA PRO A 193 -23.65 15.56 -4.30
C PRO A 193 -22.41 14.76 -4.74
N GLN A 194 -21.21 15.28 -4.46
CA GLN A 194 -19.96 14.60 -4.82
C GLN A 194 -19.59 13.43 -3.89
N LEU A 195 -20.10 13.41 -2.66
CA LEU A 195 -19.76 12.39 -1.66
C LEU A 195 -20.92 11.45 -1.36
N CYS A 196 -22.16 11.84 -1.67
CA CYS A 196 -23.36 11.16 -1.18
C CYS A 196 -23.53 9.71 -1.66
N THR A 197 -22.82 9.30 -2.71
CA THR A 197 -22.79 7.95 -3.28
C THR A 197 -21.55 7.13 -2.87
N LEU A 198 -20.59 7.76 -2.20
CA LEU A 198 -19.32 7.15 -1.81
C LEU A 198 -19.47 6.37 -0.51
N PRO A 199 -18.65 5.32 -0.27
CA PRO A 199 -18.57 4.67 1.02
C PRO A 199 -17.92 5.57 2.07
N PHE A 200 -18.44 5.53 3.29
CA PHE A 200 -17.93 6.29 4.44
C PHE A 200 -17.33 5.35 5.50
N LEU A 201 -16.10 5.62 5.92
CA LEU A 201 -15.53 5.07 7.15
C LEU A 201 -15.57 6.15 8.23
N ILE A 202 -16.36 5.94 9.28
CA ILE A 202 -16.48 6.84 10.42
C ILE A 202 -15.64 6.27 11.55
N LEU A 203 -14.60 7.00 11.96
CA LEU A 203 -13.71 6.64 13.05
C LEU A 203 -14.05 7.46 14.30
N ALA A 204 -14.63 6.79 15.28
CA ALA A 204 -14.78 7.28 16.64
C ALA A 204 -13.43 7.18 17.34
N ASN A 205 -12.63 8.25 17.28
CA ASN A 205 -11.25 8.26 17.78
C ASN A 205 -11.18 8.61 19.27
N HIS A 206 -10.02 8.35 19.89
CA HIS A 206 -9.77 8.56 21.32
C HIS A 206 -10.62 7.67 22.25
N GLN A 207 -10.93 6.43 21.83
CA GLN A 207 -11.68 5.46 22.64
C GLN A 207 -10.92 4.97 23.90
N ASP A 208 -9.65 5.32 24.02
CA ASP A 208 -8.82 5.13 25.22
C ASP A 208 -9.08 6.18 26.31
N SER A 209 -9.76 7.28 25.99
CA SER A 209 -10.12 8.30 26.98
C SER A 209 -11.27 7.83 27.88
N PRO A 210 -11.21 8.07 29.20
CA PRO A 210 -12.31 7.73 30.11
C PRO A 210 -13.59 8.54 29.85
N ALA A 211 -13.48 9.68 29.17
CA ALA A 211 -14.62 10.50 28.75
C ALA A 211 -15.15 10.13 27.36
N ALA A 212 -14.60 9.08 26.72
CA ALA A 212 -15.01 8.69 25.39
C ALA A 212 -16.43 8.11 25.39
N ARG A 213 -17.29 8.66 24.54
CA ARG A 213 -18.56 8.01 24.20
C ARG A 213 -18.26 6.71 23.44
N SER A 214 -18.95 5.64 23.82
CA SER A 214 -18.87 4.36 23.13
C SER A 214 -19.35 4.48 21.68
N VAL A 215 -18.93 3.54 20.85
CA VAL A 215 -19.37 3.46 19.44
C VAL A 215 -20.89 3.40 19.32
N SER A 216 -21.57 2.67 20.22
CA SER A 216 -23.03 2.56 20.23
C SER A 216 -23.72 3.87 20.63
N GLU A 217 -23.15 4.62 21.58
CA GLU A 217 -23.67 5.94 21.95
C GLU A 217 -23.52 6.93 20.80
N ILE A 218 -22.37 6.94 20.12
CA ILE A 218 -22.13 7.77 18.93
C ILE A 218 -23.10 7.38 17.81
N GLN A 219 -23.29 6.09 17.55
CA GLN A 219 -24.23 5.61 16.53
C GLN A 219 -25.65 6.11 16.78
N LYS A 220 -26.11 6.08 18.04
CA LYS A 220 -27.41 6.58 18.46
C LYS A 220 -27.47 8.11 18.36
N TYR A 221 -26.45 8.79 18.90
CA TYR A 221 -26.36 10.25 18.91
C TYR A 221 -26.35 10.83 17.50
N PHE A 222 -25.71 10.16 16.55
CA PHE A 222 -25.61 10.60 15.15
C PHE A 222 -26.78 10.14 14.30
N GLU A 223 -27.71 9.34 14.85
CA GLU A 223 -28.89 8.81 14.13
C GLU A 223 -28.52 8.21 12.75
N LEU A 224 -27.40 7.49 12.68
CA LEU A 224 -26.84 7.03 11.40
C LEU A 224 -27.79 6.10 10.65
N GLN A 225 -28.67 5.37 11.35
CA GLN A 225 -29.60 4.42 10.73
C GLN A 225 -30.61 5.12 9.79
N PRO A 226 -31.37 6.15 10.23
CA PRO A 226 -32.16 6.98 9.32
C PRO A 226 -31.33 7.70 8.25
N LEU A 227 -30.20 8.30 8.65
CA LEU A 227 -29.46 9.26 7.83
C LEU A 227 -28.62 8.62 6.73
N ALA A 228 -28.18 7.38 6.97
CA ALA A 228 -27.32 6.64 6.07
C ALA A 228 -28.07 5.50 5.35
N ARG A 229 -29.41 5.52 5.38
CA ARG A 229 -30.24 4.55 4.68
C ARG A 229 -29.91 4.56 3.18
N GLY A 230 -29.52 3.40 2.65
CA GLY A 230 -29.11 3.24 1.25
C GLY A 230 -27.68 3.70 0.94
N LYS A 231 -26.91 4.17 1.94
CA LYS A 231 -25.48 4.47 1.80
C LYS A 231 -24.66 3.36 2.43
N ARG A 232 -23.43 3.19 1.94
CA ARG A 232 -22.47 2.23 2.50
C ARG A 232 -21.59 2.95 3.50
N TRP A 233 -21.59 2.50 4.74
CA TRP A 233 -20.81 3.11 5.80
C TRP A 233 -20.36 2.10 6.83
N ILE A 234 -19.24 2.38 7.48
CA ILE A 234 -18.67 1.62 8.57
C ILE A 234 -18.46 2.60 9.73
N LEU A 235 -18.86 2.21 10.94
CA LEU A 235 -18.53 2.95 12.16
C LEU A 235 -17.65 2.07 13.03
N ALA A 236 -16.46 2.57 13.36
CA ALA A 236 -15.49 1.84 14.18
C ALA A 236 -14.85 2.73 15.23
N GLY A 237 -14.57 2.15 16.40
CA GLY A 237 -13.75 2.78 17.43
C GLY A 237 -12.28 2.76 17.03
N SER A 238 -11.54 3.82 17.34
CA SER A 238 -10.11 3.92 17.08
C SER A 238 -9.36 4.52 18.26
N THR A 239 -8.12 4.05 18.45
CA THR A 239 -7.16 4.54 19.44
C THR A 239 -5.77 4.53 18.81
N MET A 240 -4.85 5.34 19.34
CA MET A 240 -3.46 5.35 18.87
C MET A 240 -2.67 4.09 19.27
N ASN A 241 -3.17 3.34 20.25
CA ASN A 241 -2.51 2.16 20.81
C ASN A 241 -2.91 0.85 20.11
N ASN A 242 -4.03 0.85 19.39
CA ASN A 242 -4.54 -0.31 18.65
C ASN A 242 -4.68 0.04 17.16
N MET A 243 -3.53 0.13 16.48
CA MET A 243 -3.49 0.46 15.06
C MET A 243 -3.92 -0.71 14.18
N GLU A 244 -3.92 -1.92 14.70
CA GLU A 244 -4.43 -3.13 14.04
C GLU A 244 -5.92 -2.99 13.77
N ALA A 245 -6.70 -2.56 14.77
CA ALA A 245 -8.14 -2.30 14.59
C ALA A 245 -8.40 -1.17 13.58
N VAL A 246 -7.56 -0.12 13.57
CA VAL A 246 -7.66 0.96 12.58
C VAL A 246 -7.38 0.42 11.18
N LYS A 247 -6.30 -0.36 10.99
CA LYS A 247 -5.97 -1.00 9.70
C LYS A 247 -7.08 -1.92 9.21
N GLU A 248 -7.72 -2.68 10.10
CA GLU A 248 -8.88 -3.52 9.75
C GLU A 248 -10.05 -2.66 9.27
N SER A 249 -10.34 -1.55 9.94
CA SER A 249 -11.40 -0.62 9.53
C SER A 249 -11.16 -0.03 8.14
N PHE A 250 -9.91 0.33 7.82
CA PHE A 250 -9.53 0.76 6.47
C PHE A 250 -9.60 -0.39 5.46
N SER A 251 -9.29 -1.62 5.87
CA SER A 251 -9.41 -2.81 5.01
C SER A 251 -10.87 -3.09 4.65
N GLN A 252 -11.80 -2.87 5.58
CA GLN A 252 -13.24 -2.92 5.30
C GLN A 252 -13.67 -1.82 4.32
N LEU A 253 -13.14 -0.60 4.46
CA LEU A 253 -13.38 0.47 3.48
C LEU A 253 -12.86 0.09 2.08
N ILE A 254 -11.68 -0.53 1.98
CA ILE A 254 -11.11 -1.01 0.71
C ILE A 254 -12.05 -2.01 0.05
N ARG A 255 -12.61 -2.97 0.79
CA ARG A 255 -13.60 -3.92 0.24
C ARG A 255 -14.82 -3.19 -0.36
N LEU A 256 -15.29 -2.13 0.32
CA LEU A 256 -16.36 -1.29 -0.24
C LEU A 256 -15.91 -0.53 -1.50
N LEU A 257 -14.66 -0.12 -1.61
CA LEU A 257 -14.14 0.53 -2.81
C LEU A 257 -14.07 -0.44 -3.99
N GLU A 258 -13.60 -1.67 -3.75
CA GLU A 258 -13.50 -2.74 -4.75
C GLU A 258 -14.87 -3.19 -5.27
N GLU A 259 -15.89 -3.32 -4.42
CA GLU A 259 -17.26 -3.65 -4.83
C GLU A 259 -17.84 -2.67 -5.87
N LYS A 260 -17.43 -1.41 -5.81
CA LYS A 260 -17.87 -0.37 -6.77
C LYS A 260 -17.26 -0.58 -8.15
N GLU A 261 -16.03 -1.09 -8.23
CA GLU A 261 -15.34 -1.40 -9.49
C GLU A 261 -15.96 -2.61 -10.21
N VAL A 262 -16.52 -3.57 -9.45
CA VAL A 262 -17.17 -4.78 -10.01
C VAL A 262 -18.58 -4.49 -10.58
N LEU A 263 -19.11 -3.29 -10.34
CA LEU A 263 -20.31 -2.76 -10.99
C LEU A 263 -19.96 -1.73 -12.10
N PRO A 264 -19.22 -2.09 -13.17
CA PRO A 264 -19.10 -1.20 -14.31
C PRO A 264 -20.35 -1.35 -15.19
N SER A 265 -20.97 -0.22 -15.50
CA SER A 265 -21.67 0.00 -16.78
C SER A 265 -22.70 -1.06 -17.19
N ARG A 266 -23.85 -1.13 -16.50
CA ARG A 266 -25.05 -1.58 -17.21
C ARG A 266 -25.40 -0.50 -18.23
N ILE A 267 -25.06 -0.83 -19.47
CA ILE A 267 -25.36 -0.18 -20.75
C ILE A 267 -26.79 0.38 -20.76
#